data_AF-A0A010SRZ4-F1
#
_entry.id   AF-A0A010SRZ4-F1
#
_cell.length_a   1.000
_cell.length_b   1.000
_cell.length_c   1.000
_cell.angle_alpha   90.00
_cell.angle_beta   90.00
_cell.angle_gamma   90.00
#
_symmetry.space_group_name_H-M   'P 1'
#
loop_
_entity.id
_entity.type
_entity.pdbx_description
1 polymer ?
#
loop_
_entity_poly.entity_id
_entity_poly.type
_entity_poly.pdbx_seq_one_letter_code
_entity_poly.pdbx_strand_id
1 'polypeptide(L)'
;MNKHLVQPRILRAYQAPGYLGMCRDVFNRTVRPYVREFPIGQQGIGFDRLELDQWADAYIAAHSIDKRTTAESASTPFDTPQSRRKKRGPVMAGWATTTNSYKPPTSEEFYKLVDELLGRSADKKDRRRKKLGHQQPPAEE
;
A
#
# COMPACT_ATOMS: atom_id res chain seq x y z
N MET A 1 12.21 -37.54 9.02
CA MET A 1 13.17 -37.43 7.90
C MET A 1 13.57 -35.98 7.78
N ASN A 2 14.72 -35.61 8.33
CA ASN A 2 15.22 -34.24 8.24
C ASN A 2 15.75 -34.06 6.82
N LYS A 3 14.93 -33.41 5.97
CA LYS A 3 15.34 -33.06 4.62
C LYS A 3 16.43 -31.99 4.75
N HIS A 4 17.68 -32.37 4.54
CA HIS A 4 18.73 -31.38 4.33
C HIS A 4 18.39 -30.64 3.03
N LEU A 5 17.82 -29.44 3.18
CA LEU A 5 17.50 -28.53 2.10
C LEU A 5 18.81 -27.93 1.59
N VAL A 6 19.54 -28.69 0.78
CA VAL A 6 20.66 -28.15 0.02
C VAL A 6 20.06 -27.15 -0.95
N GLN A 7 20.41 -25.88 -0.79
CA GLN A 7 19.95 -24.85 -1.71
C GLN A 7 20.56 -25.12 -3.09
N PRO A 8 19.74 -25.14 -4.16
CA PRO A 8 20.25 -25.32 -5.50
C PRO A 8 21.14 -24.14 -5.88
N ARG A 9 22.23 -24.44 -6.59
CA ARG A 9 23.09 -23.39 -7.16
C ARG A 9 22.37 -22.57 -8.22
N ILE A 10 21.49 -23.21 -8.97
CA ILE A 10 20.73 -22.60 -10.05
C ILE A 10 19.31 -22.30 -9.56
N LEU A 11 18.93 -21.03 -9.58
CA LEU A 11 17.57 -20.60 -9.29
C LEU A 11 16.81 -20.34 -10.58
N ARG A 12 15.60 -20.91 -10.69
CA ARG A 12 14.71 -20.63 -11.83
C ARG A 12 14.21 -19.19 -11.75
N ALA A 13 13.87 -18.60 -12.90
CA ALA A 13 13.33 -17.23 -12.96
C ALA A 13 12.10 -16.98 -12.06
N TYR A 14 11.30 -18.01 -11.77
CA TYR A 14 10.20 -17.91 -10.81
C TYR A 14 10.67 -17.84 -9.34
N GLN A 15 11.78 -18.50 -9.00
CA GLN A 15 12.30 -18.58 -7.64
C GLN A 15 13.24 -17.42 -7.28
N ALA A 16 13.96 -16.86 -8.27
CA ALA A 16 14.96 -15.81 -8.03
C ALA A 16 14.40 -14.55 -7.33
N PRO A 17 13.21 -14.01 -7.69
CA PRO A 17 12.64 -12.88 -6.96
C PRO A 17 12.33 -13.22 -5.51
N GLY A 18 11.78 -14.42 -5.27
CA GLY A 18 11.47 -14.90 -3.93
C GLY A 18 12.71 -15.13 -3.06
N TYR A 19 13.83 -15.55 -3.68
CA TYR A 19 15.11 -15.71 -2.98
C TYR A 19 15.64 -14.39 -2.41
N LEU A 20 15.52 -13.29 -3.16
CA LEU A 20 15.91 -11.95 -2.70
C LEU A 20 14.83 -11.22 -1.90
N GLY A 21 13.69 -11.87 -1.63
CA GLY A 21 12.59 -11.27 -0.87
C GLY A 21 11.88 -10.11 -1.58
N MET A 22 11.90 -10.07 -2.92
CA MET A 22 11.31 -8.98 -3.71
C MET A 22 10.28 -9.47 -4.72
N CYS A 23 9.41 -8.56 -5.19
CA CYS A 23 8.43 -8.89 -6.22
C CYS A 23 9.10 -9.03 -7.60
N ARG A 24 8.46 -9.80 -8.48
CA ARG A 24 8.98 -10.11 -9.83
C ARG A 24 9.26 -8.86 -10.67
N ASP A 25 8.41 -7.85 -10.58
CA ASP A 25 8.54 -6.63 -11.38
C ASP A 25 9.74 -5.79 -10.96
N VAL A 26 9.99 -5.69 -9.64
CA VAL A 26 11.19 -5.05 -9.11
C VAL A 26 12.43 -5.83 -9.55
N PHE A 27 12.44 -7.15 -9.35
CA PHE A 27 13.55 -8.01 -9.77
C PHE A 27 13.92 -7.83 -11.25
N ASN A 28 12.93 -7.82 -12.14
CA ASN A 28 13.15 -7.66 -13.58
C ASN A 28 13.76 -6.31 -13.95
N ARG A 29 13.51 -5.26 -13.17
CA ARG A 29 14.04 -3.90 -13.42
C ARG A 29 15.38 -3.66 -12.74
N THR A 30 15.58 -4.19 -11.53
CA THR A 30 16.71 -3.82 -10.67
C THR A 30 17.80 -4.87 -10.60
N VAL A 31 17.49 -6.15 -10.75
CA VAL A 31 18.46 -7.25 -10.59
C VAL A 31 18.79 -7.84 -11.95
N ARG A 32 17.77 -8.23 -12.72
CA ARG A 32 17.92 -8.99 -13.96
C ARG A 32 18.87 -8.35 -15.00
N PRO A 33 18.93 -7.02 -15.17
CA PRO A 33 19.90 -6.41 -16.11
C PRO A 33 21.37 -6.54 -15.67
N TYR A 34 21.63 -6.83 -14.40
CA TYR A 34 22.98 -6.82 -13.80
C TYR A 34 23.48 -8.21 -13.41
N VAL A 35 22.68 -9.25 -13.64
CA VAL A 35 22.98 -10.64 -13.30
C VAL A 35 22.89 -11.48 -14.58
N ARG A 36 23.81 -12.40 -14.78
CA ARG A 36 23.83 -13.27 -15.95
C ARG A 36 22.67 -14.26 -15.90
N GLU A 37 21.91 -14.28 -16.99
CA GLU A 37 20.88 -15.29 -17.22
C GLU A 37 21.39 -16.38 -18.16
N PHE A 38 20.96 -17.62 -17.92
CA PHE A 38 21.22 -18.74 -18.83
C PHE A 38 19.94 -19.53 -19.11
N PRO A 39 19.76 -20.00 -20.36
CA PRO A 39 18.61 -20.81 -20.70
C PRO A 39 18.70 -22.20 -20.04
N ILE A 40 17.57 -22.72 -19.59
CA ILE A 40 17.42 -24.10 -19.09
C ILE A 40 16.35 -24.80 -19.92
N GLY A 41 16.80 -25.66 -20.83
CA GLY A 41 15.92 -26.30 -21.80
C GLY A 41 15.36 -25.29 -22.81
N GLN A 42 14.15 -25.55 -23.31
CA GLN A 42 13.55 -24.72 -24.38
C GLN A 42 12.95 -23.39 -23.89
N GLN A 43 12.43 -23.36 -22.64
CA GLN A 43 11.65 -22.22 -22.12
C GLN A 43 12.14 -21.72 -20.76
N GLY A 44 13.00 -22.47 -20.08
CA GLY A 44 13.47 -22.10 -18.76
C GLY A 44 14.55 -21.03 -18.83
N ILE A 45 14.60 -20.17 -17.81
CA ILE A 45 15.71 -19.27 -17.55
C ILE A 45 16.18 -19.51 -16.11
N GLY A 46 17.49 -19.56 -15.93
CA GLY A 46 18.18 -19.74 -14.65
C GLY A 46 19.13 -18.60 -14.33
N PHE A 47 19.41 -18.47 -13.05
CA PHE A 47 20.35 -17.54 -12.45
C PHE A 47 21.29 -18.30 -11.49
N ASP A 48 22.57 -17.91 -11.40
CA ASP A 48 23.48 -18.47 -10.39
C ASP A 48 23.20 -17.79 -9.04
N ARG A 49 23.00 -18.60 -8.00
CA ARG A 49 22.75 -18.11 -6.64
C ARG A 49 23.89 -17.23 -6.14
N LEU A 50 25.14 -17.60 -6.41
CA LEU A 50 26.30 -16.84 -5.94
C LEU A 50 26.37 -15.43 -6.54
N GLU A 51 25.91 -15.27 -7.78
CA GLU A 51 25.86 -13.97 -8.44
C GLU A 51 24.72 -13.10 -7.87
N LEU A 52 23.59 -13.73 -7.55
CA LEU A 52 22.49 -13.06 -6.83
C LEU A 52 22.93 -12.62 -5.43
N ASP A 53 23.71 -13.44 -4.72
CA ASP A 53 24.28 -13.10 -3.41
C ASP A 53 25.23 -11.90 -3.52
N GLN A 54 26.14 -11.89 -4.50
CA GLN A 54 27.05 -10.76 -4.75
C GLN A 54 26.29 -9.47 -5.07
N TRP A 55 25.24 -9.54 -5.89
CA TRP A 55 24.38 -8.39 -6.16
C TRP A 55 23.70 -7.90 -4.88
N ALA A 56 23.20 -8.82 -4.05
CA ALA A 56 22.54 -8.49 -2.79
C ALA A 56 23.50 -7.81 -1.79
N ASP A 57 24.73 -8.31 -1.67
CA ASP A 57 25.75 -7.71 -0.81
C ASP A 57 26.06 -6.27 -1.23
N ALA A 58 26.24 -6.04 -2.54
CA ALA A 58 26.45 -4.70 -3.09
C ALA A 58 25.23 -3.78 -2.85
N TYR A 59 24.02 -4.32 -3.02
CA TYR A 59 22.78 -3.58 -2.77
C TYR A 59 22.65 -3.18 -1.30
N ILE A 60 22.90 -4.11 -0.37
CA ILE A 60 22.85 -3.86 1.06
C ILE A 60 23.89 -2.83 1.46
N ALA A 61 25.14 -2.96 1.00
CA ALA A 61 26.20 -1.99 1.31
C ALA A 61 25.86 -0.57 0.83
N ALA A 62 25.18 -0.44 -0.31
CA ALA A 62 24.78 0.85 -0.86
C ALA A 62 23.53 1.46 -0.19
N HIS A 63 22.63 0.63 0.35
CA HIS A 63 21.31 1.07 0.86
C HIS A 63 21.11 0.85 2.36
N SER A 64 22.11 0.32 3.07
CA SER A 64 22.05 0.14 4.53
C SER A 64 21.95 1.50 5.23
N ILE A 65 20.94 1.63 6.09
CA ILE A 65 20.79 2.82 6.93
C ILE A 65 21.44 2.51 8.27
N ASP A 66 22.51 3.24 8.60
CA ASP A 66 23.13 3.21 9.92
C ASP A 66 22.14 3.74 10.96
N LYS A 67 21.46 2.84 11.65
CA LYS A 67 20.67 3.20 12.83
C LYS A 67 21.64 3.40 14.01
N ARG A 68 22.46 4.46 13.96
CA ARG A 68 23.29 4.85 15.11
C ARG A 68 22.36 5.06 16.30
N THR A 69 22.68 4.35 17.36
CA THR A 69 22.04 4.28 18.66
C THR A 69 21.66 5.68 19.16
N THR A 70 20.37 6.02 19.07
CA THR A 70 19.74 6.99 19.98
C THR A 70 19.69 6.37 21.38
N ALA A 71 20.85 6.13 22.00
CA ALA A 71 20.97 5.55 23.33
C ALA A 71 22.13 6.10 24.16
N GLU A 72 22.85 7.13 23.69
CA GLU A 72 23.97 7.74 24.46
C GLU A 72 23.86 9.24 24.72
N SER A 73 22.73 9.89 24.42
CA SER A 73 22.54 11.30 24.83
C SER A 73 21.06 11.65 24.98
N ALA A 74 20.40 11.05 25.97
CA ALA A 74 19.16 11.57 26.55
C ALA A 74 18.99 11.07 27.99
N SER A 75 20.00 11.28 28.85
CA SER A 75 19.77 11.34 30.29
C SER A 75 19.14 12.71 30.61
N THR A 76 17.83 12.83 30.40
CA THR A 76 17.03 13.82 31.13
C THR A 76 16.18 13.04 32.13
N PRO A 77 16.35 13.25 33.45
CA PRO A 77 15.52 12.58 34.44
C PRO A 77 14.09 13.08 34.23
N PHE A 78 13.19 12.16 33.93
CA PHE A 78 11.76 12.45 33.86
C PHE A 78 11.28 12.60 35.31
N ASP A 79 11.34 13.82 35.84
CA ASP A 79 10.62 14.15 37.07
C ASP A 79 9.14 13.94 36.80
N THR A 80 8.57 12.99 37.53
CA THR A 80 7.12 12.85 37.61
C THR A 80 6.60 13.98 38.50
N PRO A 81 5.58 14.74 38.05
CA PRO A 81 4.62 15.25 39.00
C PRO A 81 3.25 14.62 38.71
N GLN A 82 2.77 13.89 39.72
CA GLN A 82 1.37 13.60 39.89
C GLN A 82 0.51 14.87 39.69
N SER A 83 -0.67 14.65 39.09
CA SER A 83 -1.90 15.37 39.41
C SER A 83 -1.89 16.90 39.30
N ARG A 84 -2.49 17.39 38.21
CA ARG A 84 -3.47 18.49 38.33
C ARG A 84 -4.42 18.52 37.14
N ARG A 85 -5.56 17.85 37.33
CA ARG A 85 -6.79 18.06 36.57
C ARG A 85 -7.18 19.55 36.70
N LYS A 86 -7.03 20.35 35.64
CA LYS A 86 -7.73 21.64 35.54
C LYS A 86 -8.01 22.02 34.09
N LYS A 87 -9.31 21.98 33.79
CA LYS A 87 -10.03 22.50 32.64
C LYS A 87 -9.46 23.84 32.17
N ARG A 88 -9.25 24.02 30.85
CA ARG A 88 -9.41 25.32 30.19
C ARG A 88 -9.94 25.12 28.76
N GLY A 89 -10.92 25.96 28.43
CA GLY A 89 -11.62 26.01 27.15
C GLY A 89 -10.81 26.65 26.02
N PRO A 90 -11.46 27.02 24.90
CA PRO A 90 -10.82 27.09 23.58
C PRO A 90 -10.44 28.51 23.14
N VAL A 91 -9.87 28.59 21.91
CA VAL A 91 -9.77 29.75 20.98
C VAL A 91 -8.43 30.54 21.09
N MET A 92 -7.59 30.82 20.07
CA MET A 92 -7.54 30.73 18.58
C MET A 92 -6.10 31.00 18.05
N ALA A 93 -5.91 30.87 16.72
CA ALA A 93 -4.79 31.27 15.83
C ALA A 93 -3.79 30.13 15.50
N GLY A 94 -3.89 29.44 14.34
CA GLY A 94 -3.49 29.89 12.98
C GLY A 94 -2.10 29.31 12.69
N TRP A 95 -1.89 28.30 11.81
CA TRP A 95 -1.97 28.36 10.34
C TRP A 95 -2.23 26.98 9.70
N ALA A 96 -2.79 27.00 8.50
CA ALA A 96 -3.35 25.85 7.77
C ALA A 96 -2.30 25.09 6.92
N THR A 97 -2.39 23.76 6.87
CA THR A 97 -2.49 22.96 5.62
C THR A 97 -2.64 21.46 5.91
N THR A 98 -3.37 20.80 5.00
CA THR A 98 -3.22 19.38 4.59
C THR A 98 -3.77 18.23 5.43
N THR A 99 -4.53 17.39 4.71
CA THR A 99 -5.04 16.04 5.03
C THR A 99 -5.92 15.92 6.26
N ASN A 100 -7.22 16.17 6.07
CA ASN A 100 -8.25 15.84 7.05
C ASN A 100 -8.38 14.31 7.12
N SER A 101 -7.64 13.67 8.01
CA SER A 101 -7.82 12.24 8.34
C SER A 101 -9.08 12.08 9.18
N TYR A 102 -10.23 12.19 8.55
CA TYR A 102 -11.52 11.92 9.20
C TYR A 102 -11.64 10.41 9.39
N LYS A 103 -11.49 9.93 10.63
CA LYS A 103 -11.91 8.58 11.01
C LYS A 103 -13.38 8.66 11.41
N PRO A 104 -14.32 8.13 10.61
CA PRO A 104 -15.72 8.18 10.97
C PRO A 104 -15.94 7.42 12.29
N PRO A 105 -16.70 7.98 13.24
CA PRO A 105 -16.83 7.45 14.59
C PRO A 105 -17.68 6.17 14.66
N THR A 106 -18.49 5.88 13.64
CA THR A 106 -19.34 4.68 13.57
C THR A 106 -19.26 4.03 12.20
N SER A 107 -19.51 2.72 12.15
CA SER A 107 -19.45 1.92 10.91
C SER A 107 -20.48 2.37 9.88
N GLU A 108 -21.65 2.88 10.29
CA GLU A 108 -22.69 3.37 9.37
C GLU A 108 -22.26 4.61 8.59
N GLU A 109 -21.52 5.53 9.21
CA GLU A 109 -21.03 6.72 8.52
C GLU A 109 -19.90 6.41 7.55
N PHE A 110 -19.10 5.38 7.84
CA PHE A 110 -18.09 4.88 6.91
C PHE A 110 -18.74 4.39 5.60
N TYR A 111 -19.82 3.60 5.67
CA TYR A 111 -20.47 3.08 4.46
C TYR A 111 -21.17 4.17 3.64
N LYS A 112 -21.80 5.17 4.29
CA LYS A 112 -22.38 6.33 3.59
C LYS A 112 -21.32 7.10 2.80
N LEU A 113 -20.14 7.30 3.39
CA LEU A 113 -19.04 8.00 2.75
C LEU A 113 -18.46 7.18 1.58
N VAL A 114 -18.37 5.86 1.73
CA VAL A 114 -17.97 4.96 0.64
C VAL A 114 -18.96 5.01 -0.53
N ASP A 115 -20.27 5.02 -0.25
CA ASP A 115 -21.30 5.13 -1.30
C ASP A 115 -21.27 6.50 -1.99
N GLU A 116 -21.01 7.58 -1.25
CA GLU A 116 -20.83 8.92 -1.80
C GLU A 116 -19.58 9.03 -2.70
N LEU A 117 -18.44 8.50 -2.24
CA LEU A 117 -17.19 8.49 -3.01
C LEU A 117 -17.32 7.66 -4.30
N LEU A 118 -18.06 6.56 -4.23
CA LEU A 118 -18.35 5.70 -5.37
C LEU A 118 -19.53 6.22 -6.23
N GLY A 119 -20.11 7.38 -5.89
CA GLY A 119 -21.17 8.04 -6.66
C GLY A 119 -22.49 7.27 -6.71
N ARG A 120 -22.76 6.40 -5.74
CA ARG A 120 -23.97 5.57 -5.66
C ARG A 120 -25.02 6.23 -4.77
N SER A 121 -25.36 7.50 -5.01
CA SER A 121 -26.51 8.10 -4.33
C SER A 121 -27.82 7.58 -4.95
N ALA A 122 -28.73 7.15 -4.10
CA ALA A 122 -30.05 6.65 -4.46
C ALA A 122 -30.97 7.78 -4.95
N ASP A 123 -30.65 8.38 -6.10
CA ASP A 123 -31.51 9.37 -6.74
C ASP A 123 -32.39 8.70 -7.79
N LYS A 124 -33.40 7.97 -7.30
CA LYS A 124 -34.54 7.50 -8.09
C LYS A 124 -35.80 8.19 -7.59
N LYS A 125 -35.90 9.50 -7.83
CA LYS A 125 -37.19 10.18 -7.82
C LYS A 125 -37.34 11.12 -9.01
N ASP A 126 -38.39 10.84 -9.79
CA ASP A 126 -39.12 11.79 -10.63
C ASP A 126 -38.48 12.40 -11.88
N ARG A 127 -37.89 11.53 -12.72
CA ARG A 127 -37.66 11.85 -14.16
C ARG A 127 -38.77 11.36 -15.10
N ARG A 128 -40.00 11.13 -14.60
CA ARG A 128 -41.12 10.55 -15.36
C ARG A 128 -42.37 11.45 -15.40
N ARG A 129 -42.23 12.74 -15.70
CA ARG A 129 -43.36 13.64 -16.03
C ARG A 129 -43.07 14.60 -17.20
N LYS A 130 -42.31 14.14 -18.20
CA LYS A 130 -42.13 14.87 -19.45
C LYS A 130 -42.11 13.90 -20.63
N LYS A 131 -43.27 13.32 -20.95
CA LYS A 131 -43.65 12.74 -22.26
C LYS A 131 -45.03 12.06 -22.16
N LEU A 132 -46.07 12.87 -22.32
CA LEU A 132 -47.37 12.54 -22.89
C LEU A 132 -47.84 13.91 -23.42
N GLY A 133 -47.56 14.30 -24.66
CA GLY A 133 -47.74 13.52 -25.88
C GLY A 133 -49.23 13.59 -26.23
N HIS A 134 -49.62 14.70 -26.85
CA HIS A 134 -50.92 14.88 -27.49
C HIS A 134 -51.29 13.67 -28.33
N GLN A 135 -52.51 13.17 -28.17
CA GLN A 135 -53.29 12.50 -29.22
C GLN A 135 -54.78 12.76 -28.93
N GLN A 136 -55.47 13.24 -29.97
CA GLN A 136 -56.87 13.65 -30.00
C GLN A 136 -57.82 12.45 -29.80
N PRO A 137 -59.08 12.70 -29.35
CA PRO A 137 -60.11 11.66 -29.32
C PRO A 137 -60.81 11.54 -30.69
N PRO A 138 -61.10 10.32 -31.18
CA PRO A 138 -62.19 10.11 -32.12
C PRO A 138 -63.48 9.65 -31.41
N ALA A 139 -64.57 9.93 -32.11
CA ALA A 139 -65.96 9.90 -31.71
C ALA A 139 -66.59 8.49 -31.69
N GLU A 140 -67.72 8.41 -30.97
CA GLU A 140 -68.93 7.61 -31.24
C GLU A 140 -68.83 6.06 -31.25
N GLU A 141 -69.56 5.41 -30.33
CA GLU A 141 -70.86 4.76 -30.60
C GLU A 141 -71.65 4.53 -29.29
#